data_AF-A0A9X0CH84-F1
#
_entry.id   AF-A0A9X0CH84-F1
#
_cell.length_a   1.000
_cell.length_b   1.000
_cell.length_c   1.000
_cell.angle_alpha   90.00
_cell.angle_beta   90.00
_cell.angle_gamma   90.00
#
_symmetry.space_group_name_H-M   'P 1'
#
loop_
_entity.id
_entity.type
_entity.pdbx_description
1 polymer ?
#
loop_
_entity_poly.entity_id
_entity_poly.type
_entity_poly.pdbx_seq_one_letter_code
_entity_poly.pdbx_strand_id
1 'polypeptide(L)'
;MAKIFSLANEVLASIFKHLNVFELGVVAKTCQRFRNASFIDQIWQHLCYRDYAVTSLDQWNLSSFRELYIIVLHKYGCLLGVWKCNINPYGGLVHIKISPGKIEAVDCRAPFDPDITGMLRPKLMFAIEVQGGQAVTMCYSDWEEEPHSGNLRVGDIGEGKVIQFRFKCNSWSNMKSHQIEKREWVF
;
A
#
# COMPACT_ATOMS: atom_id res chain seq x y z
N MET A 1 18.94 11.99 38.55
CA MET A 1 18.49 12.17 37.14
C MET A 1 18.33 10.78 36.52
N ALA A 2 17.10 10.32 36.29
CA ALA A 2 16.88 9.00 35.68
C ALA A 2 17.33 9.05 34.21
N LYS A 3 18.22 8.15 33.81
CA LYS A 3 18.70 8.06 32.42
C LYS A 3 17.69 7.25 31.62
N ILE A 4 17.30 7.72 30.44
CA ILE A 4 16.32 7.03 29.58
C ILE A 4 16.68 5.56 29.29
N PHE A 5 17.98 5.25 29.31
CA PHE A 5 18.50 3.88 29.12
C PHE A 5 18.19 2.90 30.26
N SER A 6 17.82 3.38 31.46
CA SER A 6 17.46 2.52 32.60
C SER A 6 15.98 2.15 32.63
N LEU A 7 15.17 2.64 31.69
CA LEU A 7 13.74 2.34 31.59
C LEU A 7 13.51 0.92 31.06
N ALA A 8 12.46 0.26 31.54
CA ALA A 8 12.01 -1.04 31.04
C ALA A 8 11.56 -0.96 29.57
N ASN A 9 11.61 -2.08 28.85
CA ASN A 9 11.36 -2.10 27.40
C ASN A 9 9.91 -1.73 27.06
N GLU A 10 8.97 -2.02 27.94
CA GLU A 10 7.55 -1.67 27.82
C GLU A 10 7.34 -0.16 27.87
N VAL A 11 8.08 0.52 28.75
CA VAL A 11 8.05 1.98 28.87
C VAL A 11 8.68 2.62 27.62
N LEU A 12 9.79 2.07 27.16
CA LEU A 12 10.42 2.50 25.89
C LEU A 12 9.46 2.30 24.71
N ALA A 13 8.76 1.16 24.63
CA ALA A 13 7.78 0.90 23.59
C ALA A 13 6.60 1.90 23.63
N SER A 14 6.13 2.23 24.83
CA SER A 14 5.08 3.24 25.02
C SER A 14 5.52 4.64 24.59
N ILE A 15 6.80 4.99 24.71
CA ILE A 15 7.35 6.23 24.18
C ILE A 15 7.47 6.14 22.65
N PHE A 16 8.02 5.03 22.14
CA PHE A 16 8.32 4.83 20.73
C PHE A 16 7.08 4.79 19.83
N LYS A 17 5.91 4.39 20.34
CA LYS A 17 4.65 4.43 19.58
C LYS A 17 4.26 5.85 19.12
N HIS A 18 4.77 6.89 19.79
CA HIS A 18 4.48 8.28 19.44
C HIS A 18 5.43 8.83 18.36
N LEU A 19 6.51 8.13 18.05
CA LEU A 19 7.45 8.51 17.01
C LEU A 19 6.87 8.21 15.62
N ASN A 20 7.33 8.92 14.60
CA ASN A 20 7.16 8.47 13.22
C ASN A 20 8.17 7.36 12.88
N VAL A 21 7.98 6.67 11.75
CA VAL A 21 8.82 5.52 11.40
C VAL A 21 10.25 5.92 11.07
N PHE A 22 10.46 7.11 10.53
CA PHE A 22 11.79 7.65 10.28
C PHE A 22 12.56 7.88 11.59
N GLU A 23 11.95 8.55 12.56
CA GLU A 23 12.46 8.79 13.90
C GLU A 23 12.70 7.47 14.65
N LEU A 24 11.78 6.51 14.55
CA LEU A 24 11.95 5.18 15.13
C LEU A 24 13.20 4.49 14.55
N GLY A 25 13.43 4.65 13.24
CA GLY A 25 14.64 4.17 12.57
C GLY A 25 15.91 4.86 13.05
N VAL A 26 15.86 6.17 13.34
CA VAL A 26 16.99 6.91 13.94
C VAL A 26 17.29 6.40 15.35
N VAL A 27 16.26 6.27 16.19
CA VAL A 27 16.38 5.78 17.57
C VAL A 27 16.94 4.35 17.60
N ALA A 28 16.48 3.48 16.72
CA ALA A 28 16.95 2.09 16.61
C ALA A 28 18.46 1.99 16.27
N LYS A 29 19.05 3.01 15.65
CA LYS A 29 20.49 3.04 15.32
C LYS A 29 21.38 3.50 16.47
N THR A 30 20.82 4.10 17.51
CA THR A 30 21.63 4.70 18.60
C THR A 30 22.26 3.66 19.52
N CYS A 31 21.55 2.58 19.89
CA CYS A 31 22.07 1.53 20.75
C CYS A 31 21.33 0.19 20.57
N GLN A 32 21.95 -0.91 20.98
CA GLN A 32 21.38 -2.25 20.85
C GLN A 32 20.06 -2.41 21.64
N ARG A 33 19.94 -1.76 22.80
CA ARG A 33 18.70 -1.81 23.61
C ARG A 33 17.54 -1.13 22.89
N PHE A 34 17.75 0.03 22.30
CA PHE A 34 16.72 0.76 21.55
C PHE A 34 16.37 0.05 20.25
N ARG A 35 17.36 -0.57 19.60
CA ARG A 35 17.12 -1.48 18.48
C ARG A 35 16.18 -2.62 18.87
N ASN A 36 16.46 -3.31 19.98
CA ASN A 36 15.62 -4.42 20.44
C ASN A 36 14.23 -3.94 20.85
N ALA A 37 14.12 -2.81 21.55
CA ALA A 37 12.82 -2.23 21.91
C ALA A 37 12.01 -1.79 20.68
N SER A 38 12.65 -1.30 19.62
CA SER A 38 11.98 -0.95 18.36
C SER A 38 11.41 -2.16 17.61
N PHE A 39 11.82 -3.39 17.93
CA PHE A 39 11.29 -4.61 17.34
C PHE A 39 10.01 -5.12 18.02
N ILE A 40 9.54 -4.47 19.09
CA ILE A 40 8.30 -4.85 19.75
C ILE A 40 7.13 -4.61 18.80
N ASP A 41 6.39 -5.67 18.46
CA ASP A 41 5.37 -5.64 17.41
C ASP A 41 4.19 -4.72 17.74
N GLN A 42 3.89 -4.51 19.03
CA GLN A 42 2.85 -3.57 19.47
C GLN A 42 3.11 -2.13 19.00
N ILE A 43 4.37 -1.72 18.84
CA ILE A 43 4.72 -0.41 18.29
C ILE A 43 4.26 -0.35 16.82
N TRP A 44 4.57 -1.38 16.05
CA TRP A 44 4.23 -1.48 14.64
C TRP A 44 2.73 -1.62 14.42
N GLN A 45 2.04 -2.40 15.26
CA GLN A 45 0.58 -2.47 15.26
C GLN A 45 -0.04 -1.09 15.45
N HIS A 46 0.46 -0.31 16.41
CA HIS A 46 -0.03 1.05 16.65
C HIS A 46 0.23 1.97 15.45
N LEU A 47 1.41 1.90 14.83
CA LEU A 47 1.76 2.68 13.64
C LEU A 47 0.88 2.31 12.43
N CYS A 48 0.67 1.02 12.18
CA CYS A 48 -0.22 0.52 11.13
C CYS A 48 -1.66 1.00 11.31
N TYR A 49 -2.16 1.01 12.56
CA TYR A 49 -3.48 1.53 12.86
C TYR A 49 -3.56 3.06 12.71
N ARG A 50 -2.59 3.80 13.27
CA ARG A 50 -2.56 5.26 13.27
C ARG A 50 -2.44 5.83 11.85
N ASP A 51 -1.55 5.28 11.05
CA ASP A 51 -1.19 5.86 9.74
C ASP A 51 -2.07 5.29 8.60
N TYR A 52 -2.59 4.06 8.75
CA TYR A 52 -3.27 3.33 7.68
C TYR A 52 -4.60 2.68 8.07
N ALA A 53 -5.07 2.87 9.31
CA ALA A 53 -6.28 2.26 9.85
C ALA A 53 -6.31 0.71 9.80
N VAL A 54 -5.13 0.07 9.77
CA VAL A 54 -5.03 -1.41 9.77
C VAL A 54 -5.06 -1.93 11.21
N THR A 55 -6.07 -2.75 11.51
CA THR A 55 -6.29 -3.30 12.87
C THR A 55 -5.83 -4.75 13.04
N SER A 56 -5.86 -5.54 11.97
CA SER A 56 -5.55 -6.97 12.02
C SER A 56 -4.62 -7.41 10.88
N LEU A 57 -3.93 -8.53 11.11
CA LEU A 57 -3.13 -9.24 10.11
C LEU A 57 -3.95 -10.32 9.38
N ASP A 58 -5.28 -10.25 9.46
CA ASP A 58 -6.14 -11.28 8.88
C ASP A 58 -5.89 -11.39 7.38
N GLN A 59 -5.67 -12.62 6.91
CA GLN A 59 -5.40 -12.98 5.51
C GLN A 59 -4.06 -12.46 4.96
N TRP A 60 -3.24 -11.77 5.77
CA TRP A 60 -1.86 -11.48 5.41
C TRP A 60 -0.99 -12.71 5.68
N ASN A 61 -0.26 -13.18 4.68
CA ASN A 61 0.72 -14.27 4.83
C ASN A 61 2.00 -13.77 5.53
N LEU A 62 1.87 -13.15 6.70
CA LEU A 62 2.93 -12.48 7.45
C LEU A 62 2.86 -12.85 8.93
N SER A 63 4.00 -12.78 9.62
CA SER A 63 4.09 -13.19 11.02
C SER A 63 4.00 -12.01 12.00
N SER A 64 4.12 -10.77 11.52
CA SER A 64 4.16 -9.58 12.39
C SER A 64 3.68 -8.30 11.67
N PHE A 65 3.20 -7.31 12.43
CA PHE A 65 2.85 -5.99 11.91
C PHE A 65 4.08 -5.23 11.40
N ARG A 66 5.24 -5.48 11.99
CA ARG A 66 6.51 -4.96 11.49
C ARG A 66 6.79 -5.42 10.06
N GLU A 67 6.62 -6.71 9.77
CA GLU A 67 6.79 -7.24 8.42
C GLU A 67 5.81 -6.63 7.45
N LEU A 68 4.53 -6.50 7.84
CA LEU A 68 3.50 -5.83 7.03
C LEU A 68 3.94 -4.41 6.68
N TYR A 69 4.43 -3.66 7.66
CA TYR A 69 4.87 -2.31 7.45
C TYR A 69 6.03 -2.26 6.46
N ILE A 70 7.08 -3.05 6.66
CA ILE A 70 8.31 -2.97 5.85
C ILE A 70 8.09 -3.51 4.42
N ILE A 71 7.37 -4.62 4.28
CA ILE A 71 7.19 -5.31 3.00
C ILE A 71 6.15 -4.60 2.15
N VAL A 72 5.07 -4.09 2.76
CA VAL A 72 3.89 -3.58 2.06
C VAL A 72 3.72 -2.07 2.26
N LEU A 73 3.44 -1.61 3.49
CA LEU A 73 2.99 -0.23 3.73
C LEU A 73 4.08 0.81 3.44
N HIS A 74 5.34 0.52 3.76
CA HIS A 74 6.44 1.43 3.47
C HIS A 74 6.66 1.60 1.96
N LYS A 75 6.40 0.54 1.16
CA LYS A 75 6.62 0.55 -0.30
C LYS A 75 5.43 1.10 -1.07
N TYR A 76 4.21 0.76 -0.63
CA TYR A 76 2.98 0.99 -1.39
C TYR A 76 1.95 1.83 -0.63
N GLY A 77 2.20 2.19 0.63
CA GLY A 77 1.29 3.01 1.44
C GLY A 77 1.07 4.40 0.86
N CYS A 78 2.04 4.93 0.11
CA CYS A 78 1.92 6.17 -0.64
C CYS A 78 0.91 6.11 -1.81
N LEU A 79 0.49 4.91 -2.21
CA LEU A 79 -0.52 4.72 -3.25
C LEU A 79 -1.94 4.77 -2.68
N LEU A 80 -2.13 4.78 -1.38
CA LEU A 80 -3.47 4.74 -0.80
C LEU A 80 -4.22 6.06 -1.04
N GLY A 81 -5.51 5.94 -1.32
CA GLY A 81 -6.38 7.06 -1.61
C GLY A 81 -6.93 7.05 -3.04
N VAL A 82 -7.38 8.21 -3.48
CA VAL A 82 -8.11 8.38 -4.74
C VAL A 82 -7.18 8.91 -5.82
N TRP A 83 -7.29 8.35 -7.01
CA TRP A 83 -6.43 8.63 -8.16
C TRP A 83 -7.25 8.83 -9.42
N LYS A 84 -6.76 9.73 -10.28
CA LYS A 84 -7.30 9.91 -11.63
C LYS A 84 -6.47 9.15 -12.64
N CYS A 85 -7.11 8.34 -13.48
CA CYS A 85 -6.44 7.71 -14.62
C CYS A 85 -6.18 8.77 -15.68
N ASN A 86 -4.95 8.87 -16.16
CA ASN A 86 -4.63 9.71 -17.30
C ASN A 86 -4.88 8.97 -18.62
N ILE A 87 -6.15 8.66 -18.92
CA ILE A 87 -6.59 8.13 -20.21
C ILE A 87 -7.28 9.27 -20.96
N ASN A 88 -6.54 10.09 -21.72
CA ASN A 88 -7.15 11.17 -22.48
C ASN A 88 -8.05 10.61 -23.61
N PRO A 89 -9.30 11.07 -23.84
CA PRO A 89 -10.06 12.10 -23.12
C PRO A 89 -10.94 11.61 -21.96
N TYR A 90 -11.04 10.29 -21.75
CA TYR A 90 -12.03 9.67 -20.86
C TYR A 90 -11.72 9.79 -19.36
N GLY A 91 -10.45 9.85 -18.98
CA GLY A 91 -10.01 9.75 -17.59
C GLY A 91 -10.33 8.39 -16.96
N GLY A 92 -10.58 8.43 -15.64
CA GLY A 92 -11.00 7.28 -14.83
C GLY A 92 -10.78 7.57 -13.36
N LEU A 93 -11.59 7.00 -12.48
CA LEU A 93 -11.46 7.18 -11.03
C LEU A 93 -11.03 5.84 -10.42
N VAL A 94 -9.88 5.80 -9.74
CA VAL A 94 -9.47 4.62 -8.99
C VAL A 94 -9.32 4.97 -7.52
N HIS A 95 -9.86 4.11 -6.68
CA HIS A 95 -9.65 4.15 -5.26
C HIS A 95 -8.76 2.98 -4.85
N ILE A 96 -7.58 3.30 -4.32
CA ILE A 96 -6.66 2.32 -3.75
C ILE A 96 -6.87 2.27 -2.25
N LYS A 97 -7.27 1.11 -1.75
CA LYS A 97 -7.59 0.88 -0.34
C LYS A 97 -6.94 -0.39 0.18
N ILE A 98 -6.81 -0.48 1.49
CA ILE A 98 -6.40 -1.71 2.16
C ILE A 98 -7.65 -2.57 2.40
N SER A 99 -7.58 -3.81 1.96
CA SER A 99 -8.54 -4.87 2.27
C SER A 99 -7.81 -5.97 3.06
N PRO A 100 -8.52 -6.90 3.75
CA PRO A 100 -7.88 -8.01 4.43
C PRO A 100 -6.96 -8.79 3.46
N GLY A 101 -5.70 -8.96 3.85
CA GLY A 101 -4.68 -9.68 3.07
C GLY A 101 -4.09 -8.96 1.84
N LYS A 102 -4.60 -7.79 1.44
CA LYS A 102 -4.17 -7.14 0.18
C LYS A 102 -4.45 -5.63 0.11
N ILE A 103 -3.66 -4.93 -0.70
CA ILE A 103 -4.00 -3.56 -1.15
C ILE A 103 -4.71 -3.69 -2.49
N GLU A 104 -5.93 -3.16 -2.60
CA GLU A 104 -6.75 -3.27 -3.81
C GLU A 104 -6.89 -1.92 -4.50
N ALA A 105 -6.64 -1.88 -5.81
CA ALA A 105 -6.98 -0.75 -6.66
C ALA A 105 -8.30 -1.02 -7.38
N VAL A 106 -9.33 -0.25 -7.04
CA VAL A 106 -10.69 -0.42 -7.56
C VAL A 106 -11.03 0.75 -8.49
N ASP A 107 -11.31 0.46 -9.75
CA ASP A 107 -11.88 1.37 -10.73
C ASP A 107 -13.35 1.63 -10.40
N CYS A 108 -13.67 2.90 -10.11
CA CYS A 108 -14.97 3.38 -9.72
C CYS A 108 -15.71 3.87 -10.97
N ARG A 109 -16.38 2.94 -11.67
CA ARG A 109 -17.05 3.24 -12.94
C ARG A 109 -18.41 3.88 -12.70
N ALA A 110 -18.80 4.77 -13.60
CA ALA A 110 -20.15 5.33 -13.60
C ALA A 110 -21.22 4.23 -13.75
N PRO A 111 -22.44 4.45 -13.23
CA PRO A 111 -23.60 3.61 -13.52
C PRO A 111 -23.86 3.49 -15.03
N PHE A 112 -24.75 2.57 -15.41
CA PHE A 112 -25.17 2.49 -16.81
C PHE A 112 -26.12 3.64 -17.12
N ASP A 113 -25.93 4.25 -18.30
CA ASP A 113 -26.86 5.24 -18.84
C ASP A 113 -28.26 4.60 -18.99
N PRO A 114 -29.36 5.29 -18.64
CA PRO A 114 -29.46 6.71 -18.23
C PRO A 114 -29.48 6.97 -16.71
N ASP A 115 -29.19 5.97 -15.87
CA ASP A 115 -29.34 6.09 -14.42
C ASP A 115 -28.19 6.85 -13.76
N ILE A 116 -28.27 8.18 -13.75
CA ILE A 116 -27.28 9.06 -13.11
C ILE A 116 -27.29 8.99 -11.58
N THR A 117 -28.34 8.41 -10.97
CA THR A 117 -28.47 8.25 -9.52
C THR A 117 -27.98 6.90 -9.01
N GLY A 118 -27.68 5.98 -9.92
CA GLY A 118 -27.20 4.65 -9.62
C GLY A 118 -25.87 4.66 -8.86
N MET A 119 -25.57 3.54 -8.20
CA MET A 119 -24.31 3.36 -7.50
C MET A 119 -23.14 3.20 -8.48
N LEU A 120 -21.98 3.74 -8.11
CA LEU A 120 -20.74 3.48 -8.83
C LEU A 120 -20.47 1.98 -8.89
N ARG A 121 -20.03 1.50 -10.06
CA ARG A 121 -19.71 0.09 -10.29
C ARG A 121 -18.23 -0.14 -9.98
N PRO A 122 -17.90 -0.82 -8.86
CA PRO A 122 -16.52 -1.11 -8.53
C PRO A 122 -15.98 -2.21 -9.44
N LYS A 123 -14.75 -2.04 -9.91
CA LYS A 123 -14.01 -3.10 -10.60
C LYS A 123 -12.58 -3.19 -10.09
N LEU A 124 -12.17 -4.36 -9.60
CA LEU A 124 -10.79 -4.60 -9.19
C LEU A 124 -9.87 -4.57 -10.43
N MET A 125 -8.84 -3.72 -10.38
CA MET A 125 -7.86 -3.56 -11.46
C MET A 125 -6.59 -4.35 -11.19
N PHE A 126 -6.03 -4.15 -10.01
CA PHE A 126 -4.87 -4.88 -9.52
C PHE A 126 -4.95 -4.97 -7.99
N ALA A 127 -4.28 -5.96 -7.43
CA ALA A 127 -4.06 -6.07 -6.00
C ALA A 127 -2.57 -6.25 -5.71
N ILE A 128 -2.15 -5.83 -4.52
CA ILE A 128 -0.82 -6.10 -3.98
C ILE A 128 -1.02 -7.06 -2.82
N GLU A 129 -0.48 -8.26 -2.97
CA GLU A 129 -0.62 -9.35 -2.02
C GLU A 129 0.76 -9.78 -1.52
N VAL A 130 0.81 -10.55 -0.43
CA VAL A 130 2.07 -11.12 0.06
C VAL A 130 2.13 -12.60 -0.27
N GLN A 131 3.11 -12.99 -1.08
CA GLN A 131 3.39 -14.37 -1.44
C GLN A 131 4.87 -14.66 -1.17
N GLY A 132 5.17 -15.74 -0.43
CA GLY A 132 6.54 -16.13 -0.09
C GLY A 132 7.33 -15.06 0.69
N GLY A 133 6.65 -14.24 1.51
CA GLY A 133 7.28 -13.15 2.27
C GLY A 133 7.66 -11.92 1.43
N GLN A 134 7.19 -11.83 0.18
CA GLN A 134 7.39 -10.66 -0.67
C GLN A 134 6.06 -10.11 -1.14
N ALA A 135 5.99 -8.78 -1.29
CA ALA A 135 4.84 -8.12 -1.89
C ALA A 135 4.87 -8.29 -3.40
N VAL A 136 3.86 -8.96 -3.94
CA VAL A 136 3.67 -9.22 -5.36
C VAL A 136 2.46 -8.43 -5.86
N THR A 137 2.54 -7.90 -7.07
CA THR A 137 1.42 -7.23 -7.72
C THR A 137 0.70 -8.21 -8.63
N MET A 138 -0.60 -8.38 -8.41
CA MET A 138 -1.50 -9.22 -9.19
C MET A 138 -2.43 -8.34 -10.04
N CYS A 139 -2.59 -8.69 -11.30
CA CYS A 139 -3.47 -8.03 -12.28
C CYS A 139 -4.80 -8.78 -12.36
N TYR A 140 -5.91 -8.04 -12.36
CA TYR A 140 -7.28 -8.57 -12.50
C TYR A 140 -7.94 -8.02 -13.77
N SER A 141 -7.21 -7.97 -14.89
CA SER A 141 -7.77 -7.53 -16.16
C SER A 141 -8.78 -8.53 -16.70
N ASP A 142 -9.83 -8.05 -17.39
CA ASP A 142 -10.91 -8.90 -17.98
C ASP A 142 -10.44 -9.87 -19.08
N TRP A 143 -9.16 -9.82 -19.45
CA TRP A 143 -8.60 -10.57 -20.58
C TRP A 143 -8.15 -11.98 -20.20
N GLU A 144 -7.81 -12.20 -18.94
CA GLU A 144 -7.47 -13.52 -18.41
C GLU A 144 -8.47 -13.87 -17.32
N GLU A 145 -8.92 -15.12 -17.30
CA GLU A 145 -9.85 -15.61 -16.28
C GLU A 145 -9.19 -15.66 -14.89
N GLU A 146 -7.87 -15.89 -14.85
CA GLU A 146 -7.11 -15.98 -13.61
C GLU A 146 -6.22 -14.74 -13.36
N PRO A 147 -6.02 -14.35 -12.09
CA PRO A 147 -5.10 -13.29 -11.73
C PRO A 147 -3.65 -13.66 -12.09
N HIS A 148 -2.95 -12.76 -12.78
CA HIS A 148 -1.57 -12.95 -13.20
C HIS A 148 -0.65 -11.84 -12.69
N SER A 149 0.66 -12.02 -12.84
CA SER A 149 1.63 -11.05 -12.36
C SER A 149 1.54 -9.71 -13.11
N GLY A 150 1.56 -8.61 -12.36
CA GLY A 150 1.71 -7.24 -12.87
C GLY A 150 2.99 -6.58 -12.38
N ASN A 151 3.35 -5.46 -13.01
CA ASN A 151 4.44 -4.59 -12.60
C ASN A 151 3.86 -3.22 -12.19
N LEU A 152 4.06 -2.86 -10.93
CA LEU A 152 3.70 -1.55 -10.39
C LEU A 152 4.97 -0.73 -10.19
N ARG A 153 4.98 0.48 -10.74
CA ARG A 153 6.06 1.46 -10.56
C ARG A 153 5.49 2.73 -9.97
N VAL A 154 5.98 3.08 -8.80
CA VAL A 154 5.70 4.39 -8.18
C VAL A 154 6.57 5.41 -8.91
N GLY A 155 5.95 6.47 -9.44
CA GLY A 155 6.59 7.54 -10.21
C GLY A 155 7.08 8.66 -9.30
N ASP A 156 7.14 9.87 -9.86
CA ASP A 156 7.74 11.03 -9.19
C ASP A 156 7.08 11.36 -7.84
N ILE A 157 7.92 11.84 -6.93
CA ILE A 157 7.55 12.31 -5.59
C ILE A 157 7.65 13.83 -5.62
N GLY A 158 6.51 14.52 -5.62
CA GLY A 158 6.43 15.97 -5.47
C GLY A 158 6.09 16.33 -4.02
N GLU A 159 6.84 17.24 -3.39
CA GLU A 159 6.57 17.73 -2.02
C GLU A 159 6.33 16.62 -0.97
N GLY A 160 7.02 15.48 -1.09
CA GLY A 160 6.87 14.35 -0.17
C GLY A 160 5.60 13.49 -0.40
N LYS A 161 4.85 13.74 -1.47
CA LYS A 161 3.72 12.90 -1.92
C LYS A 161 4.02 12.30 -3.29
N VAL A 162 3.60 11.06 -3.49
CA VAL A 162 3.62 10.45 -4.81
C VAL A 162 2.59 11.17 -5.66
N ILE A 163 3.03 11.77 -6.76
CA ILE A 163 2.13 12.48 -7.70
C ILE A 163 1.70 11.56 -8.84
N GLN A 164 2.43 10.47 -9.07
CA GLN A 164 2.16 9.57 -10.17
C GLN A 164 2.52 8.12 -9.84
N PHE A 165 1.75 7.16 -10.35
CA PHE A 165 2.20 5.77 -10.45
C PHE A 165 1.78 5.16 -11.78
N ARG A 166 2.49 4.11 -12.18
CA ARG A 166 2.25 3.37 -13.42
C ARG A 166 2.06 1.89 -13.13
N PHE A 167 0.97 1.34 -13.63
CA PHE A 167 0.70 -0.10 -13.60
C PHE A 167 0.84 -0.69 -15.02
N LYS A 168 1.52 -1.83 -15.13
CA LYS A 168 1.70 -2.58 -16.37
C LYS A 168 1.37 -4.06 -16.13
N CYS A 169 0.50 -4.63 -16.94
CA CYS A 169 0.22 -6.06 -16.98
C CYS A 169 1.38 -6.81 -17.68
N ASN A 170 1.85 -7.93 -17.12
CA ASN A 170 2.96 -8.70 -17.71
C ASN A 170 2.52 -9.65 -18.83
N SER A 171 1.29 -10.18 -18.80
CA SER A 171 0.75 -11.03 -19.88
C SER A 171 0.52 -10.28 -21.21
N TRP A 172 0.58 -8.95 -21.18
CA TRP A 172 0.35 -8.06 -22.33
C TRP A 172 1.46 -8.08 -23.40
N SER A 173 2.61 -8.74 -23.18
CA SER A 173 3.74 -8.72 -24.12
C SER A 173 3.46 -9.32 -25.52
N ASN A 174 2.28 -9.91 -25.74
CA ASN A 174 1.96 -10.68 -26.95
C ASN A 174 0.88 -10.07 -27.88
N MET A 175 0.34 -8.86 -27.65
CA MET A 175 -0.75 -8.33 -28.49
C MET A 175 -0.58 -6.86 -28.97
N LYS A 176 -0.85 -6.65 -30.28
CA LYS A 176 -0.62 -5.43 -31.09
C LYS A 176 -1.81 -4.45 -31.17
N SER A 177 -2.57 -4.23 -30.10
CA SER A 177 -3.68 -3.24 -30.11
C SER A 177 -3.41 -2.09 -29.13
N HIS A 178 -3.19 -0.91 -29.69
CA HIS A 178 -2.96 0.35 -28.99
C HIS A 178 -4.17 0.75 -28.13
N GLN A 179 -4.02 0.78 -26.80
CA GLN A 179 -4.65 1.78 -25.89
C GLN A 179 -4.45 1.54 -24.37
N ILE A 180 -3.89 0.41 -23.93
CA ILE A 180 -3.75 0.10 -22.48
C ILE A 180 -2.31 -0.27 -22.09
N GLU A 181 -1.32 0.26 -22.81
CA GLU A 181 0.08 -0.18 -22.63
C GLU A 181 0.76 0.44 -21.38
N LYS A 182 0.21 1.56 -20.89
CA LYS A 182 0.68 2.30 -19.70
C LYS A 182 -0.51 3.05 -19.11
N ARG A 183 -1.04 2.60 -17.96
CA ARG A 183 -1.95 3.46 -17.19
C ARG A 183 -1.12 4.25 -16.21
N GLU A 184 -0.99 5.53 -16.52
CA GLU A 184 -0.45 6.52 -15.62
C GLU A 184 -1.59 7.11 -14.81
N TRP A 185 -1.43 7.13 -13.51
CA TRP A 185 -2.37 7.70 -12.58
C TRP A 185 -1.73 8.94 -12.00
N VAL A 186 -2.45 10.05 -12.02
CA VAL A 186 -1.98 11.33 -11.48
C VAL A 186 -2.96 11.75 -10.39
N PHE A 187 -2.45 12.41 -9.35
CA PHE A 187 -3.26 13.00 -8.29
C PHE A 187 -3.99 14.26 -8.79
#